data_AF-A0A533XMQ2-F1
#
_entry.id   AF-A0A533XMQ2-F1
#
_cell.length_a   1.000
_cell.length_b   1.000
_cell.length_c   1.000
_cell.angle_alpha   90.00
_cell.angle_beta   90.00
_cell.angle_gamma   90.00
#
_symmetry.space_group_name_H-M   'P 1'
#
loop_
_entity.id
_entity.type
_entity.pdbx_description
1 polymer ?
#
loop_
_entity_poly.entity_id
_entity_poly.type
_entity_poly.pdbx_seq_one_letter_code
_entity_poly.pdbx_strand_id
1 'polypeptide(L)'
;EDGINSLCVVPLTTALRQLGAMGFGSLEKEAYGEADVEFLQQVGKQVAVAVDNVLHHQDLTRDRDRLRLLLEVSESVASHRDLSALFRDLAKRLPSMVQFELIALVLHDPARNVMKIHTLGTAEAESIPPGFELPIEESAGGWVLTNQRPLVVPCLTRETRFPKVHALLEKVGVQ
;
A
#
# COMPACT_ATOMS: atom_id res chain seq x y z
N GLU A 1 -23.89 -33.08 -10.68
CA GLU A 1 -23.39 -32.35 -9.51
C GLU A 1 -23.07 -30.93 -10.00
N ASP A 2 -23.91 -29.91 -9.86
CA ASP A 2 -25.14 -29.74 -9.08
C ASP A 2 -26.25 -29.12 -9.95
N GLY A 3 -27.42 -29.74 -9.91
CA GLY A 3 -28.49 -29.63 -10.91
C GLY A 3 -29.38 -28.40 -10.77
N ILE A 4 -28.80 -27.20 -10.72
CA ILE A 4 -29.59 -25.97 -10.81
C ILE A 4 -30.27 -25.93 -12.17
N ASN A 5 -31.60 -26.10 -12.18
CA ASN A 5 -32.44 -26.14 -13.36
C ASN A 5 -33.18 -24.80 -13.60
N SER A 6 -33.16 -23.89 -12.62
CA SER A 6 -33.60 -22.50 -12.80
C SER A 6 -32.85 -21.56 -11.86
N LEU A 7 -32.69 -20.29 -12.27
CA LEU A 7 -31.92 -19.27 -11.55
C LEU A 7 -32.66 -17.93 -11.65
N CYS A 8 -32.89 -17.28 -10.51
CA CYS A 8 -33.31 -15.88 -10.43
C CYS A 8 -32.16 -15.06 -9.88
N VAL A 9 -31.79 -13.96 -10.55
CA VAL A 9 -30.73 -13.06 -10.10
C VAL A 9 -31.30 -11.66 -9.95
N VAL A 10 -31.14 -11.08 -8.76
CA VAL A 10 -31.65 -9.74 -8.45
C VAL A 10 -30.49 -8.81 -8.12
N PRO A 11 -30.61 -7.50 -8.42
CA PRO A 11 -29.56 -6.54 -8.12
C PRO A 11 -29.46 -6.27 -6.62
N LEU A 12 -28.23 -6.14 -6.12
CA LEU A 12 -27.95 -5.53 -4.83
C LEU A 12 -27.62 -4.05 -5.09
N THR A 13 -28.61 -3.18 -5.00
CA THR A 13 -28.46 -1.75 -5.28
C THR A 13 -29.14 -0.94 -4.19
N THR A 14 -28.43 0.07 -3.68
CA THR A 14 -28.97 1.10 -2.79
C THR A 14 -29.21 2.39 -3.56
N ALA A 15 -29.77 3.42 -2.92
CA ALA A 15 -29.95 4.73 -3.55
C ALA A 15 -28.63 5.40 -3.97
N LEU A 16 -27.50 4.96 -3.40
CA LEU A 16 -26.20 5.59 -3.55
C LEU A 16 -25.23 4.76 -4.42
N ARG A 17 -25.35 3.44 -4.45
CA ARG A 17 -24.44 2.58 -5.21
C ARG A 17 -25.04 1.26 -5.69
N GLN A 18 -24.45 0.74 -6.76
CA GLN A 18 -24.66 -0.63 -7.23
C GLN A 18 -23.57 -1.52 -6.62
N LEU A 19 -23.98 -2.45 -5.75
CA LEU A 19 -23.08 -3.33 -5.00
C LEU A 19 -22.76 -4.61 -5.75
N GLY A 20 -23.69 -5.09 -6.57
CA GLY A 20 -23.57 -6.35 -7.28
C GLY A 20 -24.94 -7.00 -7.48
N ALA A 21 -24.96 -8.33 -7.34
CA ALA A 21 -26.17 -9.13 -7.54
C ALA A 21 -26.23 -10.30 -6.56
N MET A 22 -27.44 -10.80 -6.33
CA MET A 22 -27.72 -11.98 -5.52
C MET A 22 -28.50 -13.00 -6.35
N GLY A 23 -28.02 -14.24 -6.37
CA GLY A 23 -28.61 -15.35 -7.11
C GLY A 23 -29.37 -16.32 -6.22
N PHE A 24 -30.52 -16.77 -6.70
CA PHE A 24 -31.38 -17.80 -6.10
C PHE A 24 -31.52 -18.93 -7.11
N GLY A 25 -30.97 -20.10 -6.80
CA GLY A 25 -31.01 -21.28 -7.66
C GLY A 25 -32.03 -22.31 -7.18
N SER A 26 -32.66 -23.01 -8.12
CA SER A 26 -33.59 -24.12 -7.84
C SER A 26 -33.27 -25.33 -8.70
N LEU A 27 -33.53 -26.52 -8.16
CA LEU A 27 -33.46 -27.80 -8.88
C LEU A 27 -34.72 -28.04 -9.74
N GLU A 28 -35.78 -27.26 -9.55
CA GLU A 28 -36.99 -27.31 -10.37
C GLU A 28 -36.82 -26.41 -11.61
N LYS A 29 -37.42 -26.82 -12.73
CA LYS A 29 -37.51 -25.99 -13.93
C LYS A 29 -38.61 -24.96 -13.73
N GLU A 30 -38.40 -23.74 -14.25
CA GLU A 30 -39.39 -22.66 -14.22
C GLU A 30 -39.89 -22.31 -12.80
N ALA A 31 -39.02 -22.43 -11.80
CA ALA A 31 -39.39 -22.30 -10.38
C ALA A 31 -39.73 -20.88 -9.90
N TYR A 32 -39.59 -19.86 -10.75
CA TYR A 32 -39.75 -18.45 -10.37
C TYR A 32 -40.76 -17.77 -11.29
N GLY A 33 -41.93 -17.44 -10.75
CA GLY A 33 -42.92 -16.58 -11.40
C GLY A 33 -42.67 -15.09 -11.14
N GLU A 34 -43.51 -14.22 -11.74
CA GLU A 34 -43.38 -12.76 -11.58
C GLU A 34 -43.45 -12.31 -10.12
N ALA A 35 -44.39 -12.86 -9.35
CA ALA A 35 -44.53 -12.53 -7.92
C ALA A 35 -43.29 -12.95 -7.10
N ASP A 36 -42.66 -14.08 -7.44
CA ASP A 36 -41.43 -14.53 -6.80
C ASP A 36 -40.28 -13.57 -7.13
N VAL A 37 -40.16 -13.15 -8.39
CA VAL A 37 -39.14 -12.18 -8.81
C VAL A 37 -39.33 -10.84 -8.11
N GLU A 38 -40.57 -10.32 -8.02
CA GLU A 38 -40.85 -9.08 -7.30
C GLU A 38 -40.49 -9.18 -5.81
N PHE A 39 -40.85 -10.28 -5.16
CA PHE A 39 -40.49 -10.53 -3.77
C PHE A 39 -38.97 -10.63 -3.58
N LEU A 40 -38.28 -11.43 -4.42
CA LEU A 40 -36.83 -11.58 -4.36
C LEU A 40 -36.10 -10.26 -4.65
N GLN A 41 -36.66 -9.37 -5.49
CA GLN A 41 -36.12 -8.03 -5.67
C GLN A 41 -36.24 -7.18 -4.40
N GLN A 42 -37.34 -7.29 -3.65
CA GLN A 42 -37.46 -6.61 -2.35
C GLN A 42 -36.46 -7.15 -1.33
N VAL A 43 -36.27 -8.47 -1.30
CA VAL A 43 -35.21 -9.11 -0.49
C VAL A 43 -33.84 -8.57 -0.89
N GLY A 44 -33.54 -8.51 -2.19
CA GLY A 44 -32.30 -7.95 -2.72
C GLY A 44 -32.04 -6.52 -2.27
N LYS A 45 -33.08 -5.66 -2.25
CA LYS A 45 -32.97 -4.28 -1.73
C LYS A 45 -32.61 -4.23 -0.24
N GLN A 46 -33.23 -5.07 0.59
CA GLN A 46 -32.92 -5.10 2.03
C GLN A 46 -31.52 -5.63 2.30
N VAL A 47 -31.11 -6.70 1.59
CA VAL A 47 -29.75 -7.22 1.70
C VAL A 47 -28.73 -6.20 1.21
N ALA A 48 -29.03 -5.46 0.13
CA ALA A 48 -28.16 -4.40 -0.36
C ALA A 48 -27.85 -3.38 0.73
N VAL A 49 -28.83 -2.91 1.50
CA VAL A 49 -28.61 -1.97 2.62
C VAL A 49 -27.71 -2.57 3.70
N ALA A 50 -27.93 -3.83 4.08
CA ALA A 50 -27.12 -4.49 5.11
C ALA A 50 -25.67 -4.68 4.64
N VAL A 51 -25.46 -5.14 3.41
CA VAL A 51 -24.13 -5.26 2.79
C VAL A 51 -23.47 -3.89 2.66
N ASP A 52 -24.24 -2.86 2.28
CA ASP A 52 -23.75 -1.48 2.16
C ASP A 52 -23.13 -1.01 3.48
N ASN A 53 -23.87 -1.20 4.57
CA ASN A 53 -23.45 -0.83 5.92
C ASN A 53 -22.19 -1.58 6.38
N VAL A 54 -22.10 -2.89 6.13
CA VAL A 54 -20.94 -3.69 6.50
C VAL A 54 -19.69 -3.21 5.76
N LEU A 55 -19.79 -3.05 4.44
CA LEU A 55 -18.68 -2.58 3.62
C LEU A 55 -18.27 -1.15 4.02
N HIS A 56 -19.24 -0.25 4.26
CA HIS A 56 -18.95 1.11 4.71
C HIS A 56 -18.23 1.13 6.07
N HIS A 57 -18.64 0.27 7.01
CA HIS A 57 -17.98 0.17 8.31
C HIS A 57 -16.54 -0.39 8.20
N GLN A 58 -16.31 -1.35 7.29
CA GLN A 58 -14.98 -1.85 6.99
C GLN A 58 -14.07 -0.76 6.41
N ASP A 59 -14.58 0.04 5.48
CA ASP A 59 -13.85 1.17 4.90
C ASP A 59 -13.49 2.21 5.97
N LEU A 60 -14.47 2.61 6.80
CA LEU A 60 -14.23 3.52 7.93
C LEU A 60 -13.18 2.99 8.91
N THR A 61 -13.23 1.69 9.22
CA THR A 61 -12.26 1.05 10.13
C THR A 61 -10.86 1.08 9.51
N ARG A 62 -10.75 0.75 8.22
CA ARG A 62 -9.48 0.78 7.48
C ARG A 62 -8.88 2.18 7.41
N ASP A 63 -9.71 3.18 7.14
CA ASP A 63 -9.27 4.58 7.09
C ASP A 63 -8.84 5.09 8.47
N ARG A 64 -9.58 4.77 9.53
CA ARG A 64 -9.20 5.07 10.91
C ARG A 64 -7.84 4.45 11.25
N ASP A 65 -7.64 3.17 10.93
CA ASP A 65 -6.39 2.47 11.25
C ASP A 65 -5.22 3.07 10.46
N ARG A 66 -5.44 3.44 9.19
CA ARG A 66 -4.45 4.16 8.38
C ARG A 66 -4.08 5.51 8.97
N LEU A 67 -5.06 6.31 9.39
CA LEU A 67 -4.84 7.61 10.02
C LEU A 67 -4.11 7.48 11.37
N ARG A 68 -4.46 6.46 12.16
CA ARG A 68 -3.78 6.17 13.43
C ARG A 68 -2.30 5.86 13.22
N LEU A 69 -1.97 5.01 12.26
CA LEU A 69 -0.57 4.69 11.93
C LEU A 69 0.19 5.94 11.46
N LEU A 70 -0.45 6.81 10.67
CA LEU A 70 0.15 8.08 10.28
C LEU A 70 0.40 9.02 11.47
N LEU A 71 -0.52 9.08 12.43
CA LEU A 71 -0.33 9.85 13.67
C LEU A 71 0.84 9.28 14.49
N GLU A 72 0.93 7.97 14.66
CA GLU A 72 2.03 7.31 15.38
C GLU A 72 3.40 7.61 14.73
N VAL A 73 3.46 7.65 13.39
CA VAL A 73 4.66 8.09 12.67
C VAL A 73 4.96 9.57 12.93
N SER A 74 3.94 10.45 12.85
CA SER A 74 4.12 11.88 13.10
C SER A 74 4.58 12.19 14.52
N GLU A 75 4.07 11.48 15.52
CA GLU A 75 4.51 11.59 16.92
C GLU A 75 5.95 11.11 17.11
N SER A 76 6.34 10.02 16.43
CA SER A 76 7.73 9.55 16.44
C SER A 76 8.67 10.61 15.85
N VAL A 77 8.29 11.24 14.73
CA VAL A 77 9.06 12.35 14.13
C VAL A 77 9.18 13.54 15.09
N ALA A 78 8.09 13.94 15.74
CA ALA A 78 8.07 15.11 16.63
C ALA A 78 8.86 14.89 17.94
N SER A 79 8.93 13.66 18.44
CA SER A 79 9.55 13.33 19.74
C SER A 79 11.07 13.10 19.66
N HIS A 80 11.59 12.71 18.50
CA HIS A 80 13.01 12.45 18.34
C HIS A 80 13.81 13.71 17.96
N ARG A 81 14.80 14.05 18.78
CA ARG A 81 15.84 15.05 18.46
C ARG A 81 17.07 14.44 17.79
N ASP A 82 17.17 13.11 17.80
CA ASP A 82 18.27 12.35 17.21
C ASP A 82 17.79 11.63 15.95
N LEU A 83 18.44 11.92 14.83
CA LEU A 83 18.09 11.41 13.51
C LEU A 83 18.23 9.87 13.41
N SER A 84 19.24 9.31 14.09
CA SER A 84 19.48 7.87 14.09
C SER A 84 18.41 7.14 14.91
N ALA A 85 17.99 7.72 16.04
CA ALA A 85 16.90 7.19 16.85
C ALA A 85 15.56 7.24 16.10
N LEU A 86 15.24 8.38 15.46
CA LEU A 86 14.06 8.50 14.61
C LEU A 86 14.03 7.42 13.53
N PHE A 87 15.11 7.27 12.79
CA PHE A 87 15.13 6.36 11.65
C PHE A 87 15.06 4.89 12.08
N ARG A 88 15.68 4.52 13.21
CA ARG A 88 15.51 3.18 13.81
C ARG A 88 14.05 2.90 14.18
N ASP A 89 13.36 3.88 14.74
CA ASP A 89 11.95 3.74 15.09
C ASP A 89 11.06 3.60 13.85
N LEU A 90 11.32 4.39 12.81
CA LEU A 90 10.61 4.30 11.53
C LEU A 90 10.84 2.94 10.85
N ALA A 91 12.07 2.44 10.84
CA ALA A 91 12.42 1.14 10.25
C ALA A 91 11.68 -0.03 10.92
N LYS A 92 11.34 0.08 12.21
CA LYS A 92 10.54 -0.93 12.94
C LYS A 92 9.05 -0.84 12.68
N ARG A 93 8.51 0.37 12.45
CA ARG A 93 7.06 0.61 12.35
C ARG A 93 6.52 0.52 10.92
N LEU A 94 7.27 1.07 9.96
CA LEU A 94 6.84 1.13 8.56
C LEU A 94 6.57 -0.25 7.91
N PRO A 95 7.24 -1.37 8.28
CA PRO A 95 6.92 -2.69 7.71
C PRO A 95 5.47 -3.16 7.94
N SER A 96 4.80 -2.65 8.99
CA SER A 96 3.39 -2.92 9.24
C SER A 96 2.44 -2.21 8.26
N MET A 97 2.93 -1.17 7.58
CA MET A 97 2.16 -0.33 6.66
C MET A 97 2.48 -0.64 5.19
N VAL A 98 3.76 -0.81 4.87
CA VAL A 98 4.28 -1.06 3.53
C VAL A 98 5.42 -2.06 3.65
N GLN A 99 5.39 -3.10 2.82
CA GLN A 99 6.47 -4.09 2.77
C GLN A 99 7.68 -3.51 2.03
N PHE A 100 8.86 -3.56 2.66
CA PHE A 100 10.15 -3.24 2.07
C PHE A 100 11.25 -4.00 2.81
N GLU A 101 12.36 -4.25 2.13
CA GLU A 101 13.50 -5.01 2.66
C GLU A 101 14.62 -4.10 3.18
N LEU A 102 14.69 -2.87 2.64
CA LEU A 102 15.73 -1.89 2.92
C LEU A 102 15.12 -0.48 3.02
N ILE A 103 15.54 0.29 4.01
CA ILE A 103 15.27 1.73 4.10
C ILE A 103 16.58 2.49 4.32
N ALA A 104 16.80 3.57 3.57
CA ALA A 104 17.99 4.42 3.67
C ALA A 104 17.62 5.89 3.86
N LEU A 105 18.34 6.59 4.73
CA LEU A 105 18.31 8.04 4.82
C LEU A 105 19.53 8.62 4.12
N VAL A 106 19.27 9.42 3.08
CA VAL A 106 20.31 10.08 2.29
C VAL A 106 20.09 11.58 2.37
N LEU A 107 21.10 12.32 2.84
CA LEU A 107 21.04 13.78 2.96
C LEU A 107 22.06 14.44 2.03
N HIS A 108 21.72 15.63 1.55
CA HIS A 108 22.63 16.46 0.75
C HIS A 108 23.60 17.20 1.65
N ASP A 109 24.89 17.12 1.31
CA ASP A 109 25.93 18.01 1.81
C ASP A 109 26.14 19.13 0.78
N PRO A 110 25.65 20.36 1.03
CA PRO A 110 25.74 21.45 0.06
C PRO A 110 27.16 22.00 -0.09
N ALA A 111 28.06 21.81 0.89
CA ALA A 111 29.43 22.30 0.80
C ALA A 111 30.25 21.48 -0.19
N ARG A 112 29.96 20.17 -0.28
CA ARG A 112 30.65 19.22 -1.16
C ARG A 112 29.83 18.84 -2.39
N ASN A 113 28.58 19.24 -2.43
CA ASN A 113 27.57 18.89 -3.44
C ASN A 113 27.42 17.37 -3.65
N VAL A 114 27.32 16.64 -2.55
CA VAL A 114 27.17 15.17 -2.56
C VAL A 114 25.94 14.72 -1.77
N MET A 115 25.39 13.58 -2.17
CA MET A 115 24.37 12.84 -1.42
C MET A 115 25.06 11.80 -0.54
N LYS A 116 24.90 11.92 0.77
CA LYS A 116 25.55 11.07 1.77
C LYS A 116 24.54 10.21 2.50
N ILE A 117 24.80 8.90 2.58
CA ILE A 117 23.99 7.97 3.37
C ILE A 117 24.28 8.23 4.85
N HIS A 118 23.24 8.60 5.60
CA HIS A 118 23.31 8.87 7.04
C HIS A 118 22.81 7.69 7.87
N THR A 119 21.82 6.96 7.37
CA THR A 119 21.33 5.76 8.03
C THR A 119 20.91 4.73 6.99
N LEU A 120 21.14 3.46 7.29
CA LEU A 120 20.66 2.31 6.52
C LEU A 120 20.06 1.34 7.53
N GLY A 121 18.83 0.91 7.30
CA GLY A 121 18.17 -0.11 8.10
C GLY A 121 17.66 -1.22 7.20
N THR A 122 18.08 -2.46 7.47
CA THR A 122 17.31 -3.65 7.10
C THR A 122 16.77 -4.29 8.37
N ALA A 123 15.92 -5.31 8.24
CA ALA A 123 15.50 -6.12 9.39
C ALA A 123 16.66 -6.89 10.06
N GLU A 124 17.80 -7.09 9.36
CA GLU A 124 18.86 -8.04 9.76
C GLU A 124 20.30 -7.49 9.73
N ALA A 125 20.56 -6.27 9.21
CA ALA A 125 21.91 -5.72 9.07
C ALA A 125 22.05 -4.36 9.78
N GLU A 126 22.96 -4.32 10.76
CA GLU A 126 23.21 -3.15 11.62
C GLU A 126 24.33 -2.22 11.12
N SER A 127 25.08 -2.58 10.08
CA SER A 127 26.25 -1.78 9.66
C SER A 127 26.21 -1.30 8.21
N ILE A 128 26.10 0.02 8.07
CA ILE A 128 26.38 0.76 6.84
C ILE A 128 27.88 0.64 6.52
N PRO A 129 28.31 0.47 5.26
CA PRO A 129 29.65 0.88 4.87
C PRO A 129 29.83 2.38 5.20
N PRO A 130 30.74 2.75 6.12
CA PRO A 130 30.89 4.15 6.49
C PRO A 130 31.29 4.98 5.26
N GLY A 131 30.65 6.14 5.09
CA GLY A 131 31.10 7.17 4.14
C GLY A 131 30.71 6.96 2.68
N PHE A 132 29.67 6.17 2.37
CA PHE A 132 29.17 6.16 1.00
C PHE A 132 28.49 7.50 0.66
N GLU A 133 29.13 8.22 -0.26
CA GLU A 133 28.67 9.48 -0.82
C GLU A 133 28.79 9.45 -2.34
N LEU A 134 27.83 10.05 -3.01
CA LEU A 134 27.82 10.20 -4.47
C LEU A 134 27.61 11.67 -4.83
N PRO A 135 28.25 12.18 -5.91
CA PRO A 135 27.84 13.43 -6.54
C PRO A 135 26.33 13.46 -6.77
N ILE A 136 25.72 14.64 -6.66
CA ILE A 136 24.27 14.79 -6.78
C ILE A 136 23.74 14.24 -8.13
N GLU A 137 24.51 14.38 -9.21
CA GLU A 137 24.14 13.94 -10.56
C GLU A 137 24.16 12.41 -10.71
N GLU A 138 24.93 11.72 -9.86
CA GLU A 138 25.09 10.26 -9.89
C GLU A 138 24.18 9.54 -8.90
N SER A 139 23.38 10.30 -8.13
CA SER A 139 22.55 9.77 -7.05
C SER A 139 21.06 9.84 -7.39
N ALA A 140 20.35 8.74 -7.15
CA ALA A 140 18.90 8.71 -7.17
C ALA A 140 18.29 9.75 -6.20
N GLY A 141 18.92 9.94 -5.03
CA GLY A 141 18.51 10.96 -4.06
C GLY A 141 18.74 12.38 -4.57
N GLY A 142 19.80 12.60 -5.35
CA GLY A 142 20.09 13.89 -5.98
C GLY A 142 19.10 14.24 -7.09
N TRP A 143 18.67 13.26 -7.88
CA TRP A 143 17.57 13.43 -8.83
C TRP A 143 16.27 13.83 -8.13
N VAL A 144 15.89 13.14 -7.05
CA VAL A 144 14.69 13.46 -6.26
C VAL A 144 14.80 14.86 -5.64
N LEU A 145 15.96 15.22 -5.08
CA LEU A 145 16.22 16.55 -4.53
C LEU A 145 16.03 17.64 -5.59
N THR A 146 16.52 17.43 -6.80
CA THR A 146 16.46 18.41 -7.89
C THR A 146 15.04 18.54 -8.46
N ASN A 147 14.33 17.43 -8.64
CA ASN A 147 13.03 17.41 -9.32
C ASN A 147 11.83 17.53 -8.37
N GLN A 148 12.04 17.37 -7.06
CA GLN A 148 11.00 17.41 -6.01
C GLN A 148 9.83 16.45 -6.31
N ARG A 149 10.15 15.27 -6.87
CA ARG A 149 9.18 14.23 -7.24
C ARG A 149 9.67 12.86 -6.79
N PRO A 150 8.75 11.95 -6.40
CA PRO A 150 9.14 10.58 -6.09
C PRO A 150 9.73 9.91 -7.33
N LEU A 151 10.80 9.15 -7.12
CA LEU A 151 11.41 8.30 -8.13
C LEU A 151 11.03 6.85 -7.84
N VAL A 152 10.35 6.21 -8.79
CA VAL A 152 10.07 4.78 -8.75
C VAL A 152 10.89 4.11 -9.84
N VAL A 153 11.66 3.10 -9.47
CA VAL A 153 12.43 2.26 -10.39
C VAL A 153 11.77 0.88 -10.41
N PRO A 154 10.94 0.55 -11.42
CA PRO A 154 10.21 -0.71 -11.43
C PRO A 154 11.11 -1.95 -11.51
N CYS A 155 12.34 -1.80 -12.01
CA CYS A 155 13.29 -2.89 -12.19
C CYS A 155 14.72 -2.35 -12.12
N LEU A 156 15.49 -2.74 -11.10
CA LEU A 156 16.84 -2.25 -10.86
C LEU A 156 17.82 -2.64 -11.98
N THR A 157 17.72 -3.87 -12.52
CA THR A 157 18.60 -4.34 -13.60
C THR A 157 18.42 -3.58 -14.92
N ARG A 158 17.30 -2.87 -15.09
CA ARG A 158 17.02 -2.00 -16.24
C ARG A 158 17.36 -0.53 -15.98
N GLU A 159 17.76 -0.19 -14.76
CA GLU A 159 18.08 1.18 -14.39
C GLU A 159 19.51 1.53 -14.76
N THR A 160 19.68 2.43 -15.73
CA THR A 160 20.98 2.84 -16.23
C THR A 160 21.42 4.22 -15.74
N ARG A 161 20.53 5.01 -15.14
CA ARG A 161 20.83 6.39 -14.71
C ARG A 161 21.77 6.43 -13.50
N PHE A 162 21.71 5.42 -12.62
CA PHE A 162 22.43 5.42 -11.34
C PHE A 162 23.25 4.13 -11.14
N PRO A 163 24.25 3.84 -11.99
CA PRO A 163 24.98 2.56 -11.94
C PRO A 163 25.73 2.34 -10.62
N LYS A 164 26.21 3.41 -9.97
CA LYS A 164 26.87 3.31 -8.65
C LYS A 164 25.90 2.98 -7.52
N VAL A 165 24.63 3.36 -7.64
CA VAL A 165 23.57 2.99 -6.69
C VAL A 165 23.25 1.51 -6.82
N HIS A 166 23.15 0.99 -8.06
CA HIS A 166 22.95 -0.44 -8.31
C HIS A 166 24.07 -1.28 -7.67
N ALA A 167 25.33 -0.92 -7.92
CA ALA A 167 26.48 -1.62 -7.34
C ALA A 167 26.52 -1.57 -5.81
N LEU A 168 25.95 -0.53 -5.18
CA LEU A 168 25.80 -0.48 -3.74
C LEU A 168 24.72 -1.44 -3.25
N LEU A 169 23.55 -1.45 -3.90
CA LEU A 169 22.43 -2.31 -3.53
C LEU A 169 22.80 -3.80 -3.63
N GLU A 170 23.53 -4.20 -4.67
CA GLU A 170 24.08 -5.56 -4.80
C GLU A 170 25.00 -5.94 -3.64
N LYS A 171 25.86 -5.02 -3.19
CA LYS A 171 26.75 -5.25 -2.03
C LYS A 171 26.01 -5.40 -0.71
N VAL A 172 24.81 -4.82 -0.61
CA VAL A 172 23.93 -4.92 0.57
C VAL A 172 22.97 -6.12 0.43
N GLY A 173 23.08 -6.91 -0.64
CA GLY A 173 22.31 -8.14 -0.85
C GLY A 173 20.93 -7.92 -1.48
N VAL A 174 20.65 -6.72 -2.02
CA VAL A 174 19.44 -6.44 -2.78
C VAL A 174 19.69 -6.81 -4.25
N GLN A 175 18.88 -7.72 -4.82
CA GLN A 175 18.97 -8.19 -6.22
C GLN A 175 17.88 -7.57 -7.09
#